data_AF-A0A529NDF6-F1
#
_entry.id   AF-A0A529NDF6-F1
#
_cell.length_a   1.000
_cell.length_b   1.000
_cell.length_c   1.000
_cell.angle_alpha   90.00
_cell.angle_beta   90.00
_cell.angle_gamma   90.00
#
_symmetry.space_group_name_H-M   'P 1'
#
loop_
_entity.id
_entity.type
_entity.pdbx_description
1 polymer ?
#
loop_
_entity_poly.entity_id
_entity_poly.type
_entity_poly.pdbx_seq_one_letter_code
_entity_poly.pdbx_strand_id
1 'polypeptide(L)'
;MRIWKSLVLAALMSGVAGIAAAEEVVLNAVHFTPTQNGYAQSFLKFVQKVNEKGKGVVQINVRGGPEVIPPIQQGAALRSGLIDVIDTPAGQF
;
A
#
# COMPACT_ATOMS: atom_id res chain seq x y z
N MET A 1 -15.10 36.00 -37.95
CA MET A 1 -15.33 35.83 -36.50
C MET A 1 -15.48 34.36 -36.02
N ARG A 2 -15.92 33.40 -36.85
CA ARG A 2 -16.17 32.00 -36.43
C ARG A 2 -14.90 31.18 -36.13
N ILE A 3 -13.83 31.38 -36.90
CA ILE A 3 -12.57 30.61 -36.79
C ILE A 3 -11.81 30.92 -35.50
N TRP A 4 -11.87 32.16 -35.04
CA TRP A 4 -11.18 32.58 -33.81
C TRP A 4 -11.81 31.98 -32.54
N LYS A 5 -13.15 31.79 -32.55
CA LYS A 5 -13.87 31.10 -31.47
C LYS A 5 -13.47 29.63 -31.36
N SER A 6 -13.29 28.95 -32.50
CA SER A 6 -12.83 27.56 -32.56
C SER A 6 -11.40 27.38 -32.08
N LEU A 7 -10.50 28.32 -32.38
CA LEU A 7 -9.11 28.30 -31.92
C LEU A 7 -8.98 28.52 -30.41
N VAL A 8 -9.80 29.40 -29.83
CA VAL A 8 -9.85 29.63 -28.37
C VAL A 8 -10.37 28.38 -27.66
N LEU A 9 -11.39 27.71 -28.20
CA LEU A 9 -11.95 26.49 -27.61
C LEU A 9 -10.95 25.32 -27.64
N ALA A 10 -10.17 25.19 -28.72
CA ALA A 10 -9.11 24.18 -28.83
C ALA A 10 -7.96 24.46 -27.84
N ALA A 11 -7.54 25.72 -27.67
CA ALA A 11 -6.51 26.10 -26.71
C ALA A 11 -6.93 25.90 -25.24
N LEU A 12 -8.23 26.03 -24.94
CA LEU A 12 -8.80 25.74 -23.61
C LEU A 12 -8.81 24.25 -23.27
N MET A 13 -8.97 23.36 -24.26
CA MET A 13 -8.95 21.91 -24.02
C MET A 13 -7.52 21.34 -23.88
N SER A 14 -6.50 22.02 -24.40
CA SER A 14 -5.09 21.62 -24.25
C SER A 14 -4.54 21.82 -22.83
N GLY A 15 -5.21 22.63 -22.00
CA GLY A 15 -4.76 22.98 -20.65
C GLY A 15 -5.16 22.01 -19.53
N VAL A 16 -5.99 21.01 -19.82
CA VAL A 16 -6.50 20.01 -18.86
C VAL A 16 -5.74 18.68 -18.91
N ALA A 17 -4.48 18.68 -19.36
CA ALA A 17 -3.55 17.61 -19.03
C ALA A 17 -3.26 17.66 -17.51
N GLY A 18 -4.21 17.16 -16.73
CA GLY A 18 -4.14 17.12 -15.28
C GLY A 18 -2.87 16.39 -14.85
N ILE A 19 -2.21 16.93 -13.83
CA ILE A 19 -1.19 16.21 -13.08
C ILE A 19 -1.92 14.98 -12.53
N ALA A 20 -1.72 13.82 -13.14
CA ALA A 20 -2.17 12.56 -12.58
C ALA A 20 -1.38 12.37 -11.28
N ALA A 21 -1.98 12.76 -10.15
CA ALA A 21 -1.46 12.38 -8.86
C ALA A 21 -1.50 10.86 -8.80
N ALA A 22 -0.35 10.23 -8.55
CA ALA A 22 -0.30 8.79 -8.35
C ALA A 22 -1.24 8.43 -7.19
N GLU A 23 -2.05 7.39 -7.37
CA GLU A 23 -2.90 6.87 -6.31
C GLU A 23 -2.05 6.40 -5.13
N GLU A 24 -2.53 6.62 -3.91
CA GLU A 24 -1.87 6.12 -2.71
C GLU A 24 -1.78 4.59 -2.77
N VAL A 25 -0.56 4.06 -2.67
CA VAL A 25 -0.32 2.61 -2.77
C VAL A 25 -0.79 1.94 -1.48
N VAL A 26 -1.74 1.00 -1.59
CA VAL A 26 -2.19 0.22 -0.44
C VAL A 26 -1.52 -1.15 -0.44
N LEU A 27 -0.75 -1.44 0.61
CA LEU A 27 -0.06 -2.72 0.80
C LEU A 27 -0.73 -3.53 1.91
N ASN A 28 -1.00 -4.80 1.67
CA ASN A 28 -1.56 -5.72 2.64
C ASN A 28 -0.45 -6.49 3.35
N ALA A 29 -0.40 -6.39 4.67
CA ALA A 29 0.65 -7.00 5.48
C ALA A 29 0.11 -8.05 6.45
N VAL A 30 0.93 -9.04 6.79
CA VAL A 30 0.70 -9.96 7.93
C VAL A 30 1.96 -10.09 8.78
N HIS A 31 1.79 -10.49 10.04
CA HIS A 31 2.87 -10.77 10.98
C HIS A 31 2.91 -12.23 11.43
N PHE A 32 4.10 -12.76 11.73
CA PHE A 32 4.26 -14.19 12.04
C PHE A 32 3.87 -14.62 13.47
N THR A 33 3.63 -13.67 14.39
CA THR A 33 3.26 -13.94 15.79
C THR A 33 1.86 -13.43 16.12
N PRO A 34 1.19 -13.90 17.19
CA PRO A 34 -0.05 -13.28 17.66
C PRO A 34 0.13 -11.77 17.92
N THR A 35 -0.89 -10.95 17.66
CA THR A 35 -0.81 -9.48 17.74
C THR A 35 -0.25 -8.96 19.05
N GLN A 36 -0.53 -9.61 20.17
CA GLN A 36 -0.09 -9.21 21.52
C GLN A 36 1.41 -9.47 21.77
N ASN A 37 2.07 -10.23 20.90
CA ASN A 37 3.49 -10.53 21.01
C ASN A 37 4.35 -9.28 20.73
N GLY A 38 5.49 -9.16 21.43
CA GLY A 38 6.41 -8.03 21.27
C GLY A 38 6.96 -7.83 19.85
N TYR A 39 7.12 -8.90 19.07
CA TYR A 39 7.53 -8.81 17.65
C TYR A 39 6.43 -8.15 16.82
N ALA A 40 5.20 -8.67 16.88
CA ALA A 40 4.05 -8.07 16.21
C ALA A 40 3.84 -6.60 16.64
N GLN A 41 3.95 -6.30 17.92
CA GLN A 41 3.83 -4.92 18.42
C GLN A 41 4.93 -4.00 17.87
N SER A 42 6.15 -4.50 17.68
CA SER A 42 7.23 -3.73 17.06
C SER A 42 6.96 -3.47 15.57
N PHE A 43 6.47 -4.46 14.84
CA PHE A 43 6.04 -4.30 13.45
C PHE A 43 4.88 -3.33 13.31
N LEU A 44 3.87 -3.40 14.17
CA LEU A 44 2.72 -2.47 14.17
C LEU A 44 3.16 -1.02 14.42
N LYS A 45 4.13 -0.79 15.31
CA LYS A 45 4.73 0.55 15.50
C LYS A 45 5.49 1.03 14.27
N PHE A 46 6.14 0.14 13.53
CA PHE A 46 6.76 0.46 12.25
C PHE A 46 5.68 0.86 11.22
N VAL A 47 4.64 0.05 11.07
CA VAL A 47 3.51 0.33 10.17
C VAL A 47 2.85 1.67 10.49
N GLN A 48 2.62 1.96 11.76
CA GLN A 48 2.08 3.26 12.19
C GLN A 48 2.94 4.42 11.67
N LYS A 49 4.26 4.35 11.87
CA LYS A 49 5.19 5.40 11.39
C LYS A 49 5.21 5.52 9.87
N VAL A 50 5.08 4.40 9.15
CA VAL A 50 4.98 4.40 7.69
C VAL A 50 3.70 5.08 7.25
N ASN A 51 2.55 4.71 7.81
CA ASN A 51 1.26 5.30 7.43
C ASN A 51 1.15 6.78 7.80
N GLU A 52 1.74 7.20 8.92
CA GLU A 52 1.79 8.61 9.32
C GLU A 52 2.61 9.47 8.35
N LYS A 53 3.78 8.97 7.93
CA LYS A 53 4.70 9.69 7.04
C LYS A 53 4.37 9.51 5.55
N GLY A 54 3.63 8.46 5.21
CA GLY A 54 3.35 8.01 3.86
C GLY A 54 2.04 8.50 3.27
N LYS A 55 1.29 9.37 3.97
CA LYS A 55 -0.02 9.84 3.50
C LYS A 55 0.02 10.35 2.05
N GLY A 56 -0.86 9.79 1.22
CA GLY A 56 -0.95 10.11 -0.20
C GLY A 56 0.14 9.44 -1.06
N VAL A 57 0.93 8.55 -0.48
CA VAL A 57 1.99 7.79 -1.16
C VAL A 57 1.87 6.30 -0.88
N VAL A 58 1.79 5.91 0.40
CA VAL A 58 1.68 4.51 0.82
C VAL A 58 0.90 4.36 2.12
N GLN A 59 0.02 3.36 2.14
CA GLN A 59 -0.68 2.89 3.32
C GLN A 59 -0.48 1.37 3.46
N ILE A 60 0.01 0.92 4.61
CA ILE A 60 0.07 -0.49 4.97
C ILE A 60 -1.17 -0.86 5.80
N ASN A 61 -1.94 -1.81 5.28
CA ASN A 61 -3.09 -2.43 5.94
C ASN A 61 -2.68 -3.79 6.53
N VAL A 62 -2.54 -3.85 7.85
CA VAL A 62 -2.20 -5.10 8.54
C VAL A 62 -3.45 -5.96 8.68
N ARG A 63 -3.44 -7.10 8.00
CA ARG A 63 -4.55 -8.04 7.96
C ARG A 63 -4.64 -8.93 9.20
N GLY A 64 -3.54 -9.06 9.94
CA GLY A 64 -3.45 -9.82 11.18
C GLY A 64 -2.18 -10.68 11.22
N GLY A 65 -2.23 -11.75 12.01
CA GLY A 65 -1.13 -12.67 12.21
C GLY A 65 -1.47 -14.14 11.90
N PRO A 66 -0.96 -15.09 12.70
CA PRO A 66 -1.23 -16.53 12.56
C PRO A 66 -2.71 -16.90 12.53
N GLU A 67 -3.57 -16.08 13.13
CA GLU A 67 -5.03 -16.25 13.14
C GLU A 67 -5.69 -15.98 11.79
N VAL A 68 -4.99 -15.26 10.88
CA VAL A 68 -5.47 -14.96 9.52
C VAL A 68 -4.75 -15.82 8.49
N ILE A 69 -3.41 -15.92 8.59
CA ILE A 69 -2.60 -16.79 7.73
C ILE A 69 -1.61 -17.57 8.61
N PRO A 70 -1.72 -18.92 8.66
CA PRO A 70 -0.79 -19.75 9.42
C PRO A 70 0.67 -19.49 9.01
N PRO A 71 1.65 -19.46 9.95
CA PRO A 71 3.02 -19.01 9.68
C PRO A 71 3.70 -19.68 8.47
N ILE A 72 3.53 -20.99 8.33
CA ILE A 72 4.12 -21.78 7.23
C ILE A 72 3.55 -21.37 5.86
N GLN A 73 2.33 -20.86 5.82
CA GLN A 73 1.64 -20.47 4.59
C GLN A 73 1.92 -19.03 4.18
N GLN A 74 2.46 -18.19 5.08
CA GLN A 74 2.65 -16.76 4.80
C GLN A 74 3.62 -16.50 3.64
N GLY A 75 4.69 -17.31 3.49
CA GLY A 75 5.60 -17.19 2.35
C GLY A 75 4.94 -17.57 1.00
N ALA A 76 4.03 -18.55 1.01
CA ALA A 76 3.25 -18.89 -0.18
C ALA A 76 2.22 -17.80 -0.51
N ALA A 77 1.58 -17.23 0.52
CA ALA A 77 0.67 -16.10 0.37
C ALA A 77 1.36 -14.89 -0.29
N LEU A 78 2.56 -14.53 0.18
CA LEU A 78 3.38 -13.47 -0.43
C LEU A 78 3.69 -13.77 -1.90
N ARG A 79 4.17 -14.99 -2.20
CA ARG A 79 4.51 -15.40 -3.56
C ARG A 79 3.31 -15.32 -4.51
N SER A 80 2.12 -15.64 -4.01
CA SER A 80 0.88 -15.62 -4.81
C SER A 80 0.29 -14.22 -5.00
N GLY A 81 0.79 -13.20 -4.28
CA GLY A 81 0.22 -11.85 -4.26
C GLY A 81 -1.05 -11.73 -3.40
N LEU A 82 -1.36 -12.71 -2.56
CA LEU A 82 -2.46 -12.61 -1.58
C LEU A 82 -2.16 -11.53 -0.52
N ILE A 83 -0.88 -11.34 -0.22
CA ILE A 83 -0.35 -10.28 0.64
C ILE A 83 0.86 -9.65 -0.07
N ASP A 84 1.16 -8.41 0.30
CA ASP A 84 2.23 -7.62 -0.29
C ASP A 84 3.46 -7.55 0.62
N VAL A 85 3.26 -7.70 1.93
CA VAL A 85 4.30 -7.58 2.96
C VAL A 85 4.13 -8.69 4.00
N ILE A 86 5.25 -9.25 4.45
CA ILE A 86 5.30 -10.21 5.57
C ILE A 86 6.35 -9.75 6.58
N ASP A 87 5.97 -9.65 7.85
CA ASP A 87 6.92 -9.68 8.97
C ASP A 87 7.20 -11.15 9.31
N THR A 88 8.42 -11.61 9.02
CA THR A 88 8.84 -13.02 9.10
C THR A 88 9.99 -13.18 10.10
N PRO A 89 10.11 -14.34 10.80
CA PRO A 89 11.28 -14.58 11.64
C PRO A 89 12.57 -14.66 10.81
N ALA A 90 13.72 -14.38 11.45
CA ALA A 90 15.03 -14.43 10.81
C ALA A 90 15.44 -15.84 10.33
N GLY A 91 14.94 -16.87 10.99
CA GLY A 91 15.02 -18.26 10.57
C GLY A 91 13.63 -18.87 10.67
N GLN A 92 13.10 -19.36 9.56
CA GLN A 92 11.79 -19.99 9.56
C GLN A 92 11.86 -21.52 9.64
N PHE A 93 13.07 -22.11 9.64
CA PHE A 93 13.41 -23.48 10.00
C PHE A 93 14.89 -23.53 10.37
#